data_AF-A0ABD4Q6D1-F1
#
_entry.id   AF-A0ABD4Q6D1-F1
#
_cell.length_a   1.000
_cell.length_b   1.000
_cell.length_c   1.000
_cell.angle_alpha   90.00
_cell.angle_beta   90.00
_cell.angle_gamma   90.00
#
_symmetry.space_group_name_H-M   'P 1'
#
loop_
_entity.id
_entity.type
_entity.pdbx_description
1 polymer ?
#
loop_
_entity_poly.entity_id
_entity_poly.type
_entity_poly.pdbx_seq_one_letter_code
_entity_poly.pdbx_strand_id
1 'polypeptide(L)'
;SAWTGDGNNVLHSLVEAAARFDFNLNIATPEGSEPESKYLAWAKSAGGNVKLTSDPIAAVEGVDCIVTDTWVSMGQEGRARGHNVFMPYQVNDALIKHAHPDALFMH
;
A
#
# COMPACT_ATOMS: atom_id res chain seq x y z
N SER A 1 2.00 6.99 -6.56
CA SER A 1 2.11 6.73 -5.11
C SER A 1 2.21 5.24 -4.84
N ALA A 2 2.82 4.86 -3.71
CA ALA A 2 2.91 3.48 -3.23
C ALA A 2 2.26 3.33 -1.84
N TRP A 3 1.63 2.18 -1.60
CA TRP A 3 1.26 1.69 -0.29
C TRP A 3 2.12 0.48 0.08
N THR A 4 2.63 0.44 1.31
CA THR A 4 3.36 -0.73 1.83
C THR A 4 2.82 -1.12 3.20
N GLY A 5 2.30 -2.34 3.35
CA GLY A 5 1.80 -2.83 4.64
C GLY A 5 0.45 -3.53 4.56
N ASP A 6 -0.40 -3.32 5.55
CA ASP A 6 -1.68 -4.02 5.69
C ASP A 6 -2.78 -3.42 4.80
N GLY A 7 -3.70 -4.26 4.34
CA GLY A 7 -4.88 -3.86 3.58
C GLY A 7 -5.98 -3.41 4.52
N ASN A 8 -5.89 -2.16 4.97
CA ASN A 8 -6.82 -1.57 5.92
C ASN A 8 -7.83 -0.60 5.25
N ASN A 9 -8.64 0.07 6.07
CA ASN A 9 -9.61 1.06 5.62
C ASN A 9 -8.97 2.28 4.94
N VAL A 10 -7.78 2.70 5.36
CA VAL A 10 -7.05 3.81 4.72
C VAL A 10 -6.64 3.41 3.30
N LEU A 11 -6.14 2.19 3.11
CA LEU A 11 -5.84 1.67 1.78
C LEU A 11 -7.08 1.63 0.88
N HIS A 12 -8.23 1.22 1.41
CA HIS A 12 -9.49 1.22 0.65
C HIS A 12 -9.85 2.62 0.15
N SER A 13 -9.75 3.65 1.00
CA SER A 13 -9.98 5.03 0.59
C SER A 13 -8.92 5.53 -0.40
N LEU A 14 -7.66 5.09 -0.27
CA LEU A 14 -6.60 5.45 -1.21
C LEU A 14 -6.81 4.82 -2.61
N VAL A 15 -7.31 3.59 -2.66
CA VAL A 15 -7.75 2.92 -3.90
C VAL A 15 -8.88 3.70 -4.57
N GLU A 16 -9.85 4.16 -3.79
CA GLU A 16 -10.92 5.00 -4.34
C GLU A 16 -10.40 6.36 -4.85
N ALA A 17 -9.48 6.97 -4.09
CA ALA A 17 -8.83 8.22 -4.45
C ALA A 17 -8.04 8.10 -5.74
N ALA A 18 -7.31 6.99 -5.95
CA ALA A 18 -6.53 6.74 -7.16
C ALA A 18 -7.39 6.83 -8.43
N ALA A 19 -8.60 6.28 -8.39
CA ALA A 19 -9.54 6.37 -9.50
C ALA A 19 -10.18 7.76 -9.64
N ARG A 20 -10.46 8.46 -8.54
CA ARG A 20 -11.14 9.78 -8.58
C ARG A 20 -10.22 10.92 -8.98
N PHE A 21 -8.95 10.85 -8.61
CA PHE A 21 -7.96 11.91 -8.80
C PHE A 21 -6.93 11.57 -9.88
N ASP A 22 -7.14 10.48 -10.62
CA ASP A 22 -6.32 10.05 -11.76
C ASP A 22 -4.83 9.94 -11.44
N PHE A 23 -4.51 9.21 -10.36
CA PHE A 23 -3.12 8.91 -10.02
C PHE A 23 -2.87 7.40 -9.96
N ASN A 24 -1.61 7.02 -10.20
CA ASN A 24 -1.17 5.63 -10.14
C ASN A 24 -0.93 5.21 -8.69
N LEU A 25 -1.53 4.10 -8.28
CA LEU A 25 -1.34 3.51 -6.96
C LEU A 25 -0.74 2.11 -7.07
N ASN A 26 0.49 1.96 -6.59
CA ASN A 26 1.12 0.65 -6.40
C ASN A 26 0.88 0.19 -4.95
N ILE A 27 0.56 -1.08 -4.75
CA ILE A 27 0.22 -1.63 -3.44
C ILE A 27 1.10 -2.86 -3.21
N ALA A 28 1.92 -2.82 -2.16
CA ALA A 28 2.63 -3.96 -1.62
C ALA A 28 2.02 -4.39 -0.29
N THR A 29 1.36 -5.54 -0.29
CA THR A 29 0.79 -6.16 0.91
C THR A 29 1.25 -7.62 1.01
N PRO A 30 1.45 -8.17 2.22
CA PRO A 30 1.64 -9.60 2.37
C PRO A 30 0.42 -10.39 1.92
N GLU A 31 0.65 -11.65 1.52
CA GLU A 31 -0.43 -12.54 1.08
C GLU A 31 -1.52 -12.71 2.16
N GLY A 32 -2.77 -12.47 1.77
CA GLY A 32 -3.94 -12.50 2.66
C GLY A 32 -4.18 -11.20 3.43
N SER A 33 -3.42 -10.14 3.13
CA SER A 33 -3.58 -8.78 3.65
C SER A 33 -3.92 -7.79 2.53
N GLU A 34 -4.41 -8.27 1.39
CA GLU A 34 -4.79 -7.42 0.27
C GLU A 34 -6.07 -6.63 0.58
N PRO A 35 -6.26 -5.44 -0.03
CA PRO A 35 -7.53 -4.73 0.04
C PRO A 35 -8.69 -5.58 -0.50
N GLU A 36 -9.89 -5.37 0.06
CA GLU A 36 -11.07 -6.14 -0.35
C GLU A 36 -11.32 -5.99 -1.87
N SER A 37 -11.59 -7.11 -2.52
CA SER A 37 -11.76 -7.19 -3.98
C SER A 37 -12.80 -6.22 -4.55
N LYS A 38 -13.81 -5.83 -3.75
CA LYS A 38 -14.83 -4.85 -4.13
C LYS A 38 -14.23 -3.46 -4.43
N TYR A 39 -13.21 -3.02 -3.70
CA TYR A 39 -12.57 -1.71 -3.92
C TYR A 39 -11.69 -1.74 -5.17
N LEU A 40 -10.96 -2.83 -5.38
CA LEU A 40 -10.14 -3.03 -6.59
C LEU A 40 -11.02 -3.11 -7.85
N ALA A 41 -12.12 -3.85 -7.78
CA ALA A 41 -13.10 -3.94 -8.87
C ALA A 41 -13.72 -2.57 -9.17
N TRP A 42 -14.10 -1.83 -8.13
CA TRP A 42 -14.65 -0.48 -8.27
C TRP A 42 -13.64 0.47 -8.93
N ALA A 43 -12.41 0.55 -8.41
CA ALA A 43 -11.38 1.43 -8.94
C ALA A 43 -11.08 1.12 -10.41
N LYS A 44 -10.97 -0.17 -10.76
CA LYS A 44 -10.80 -0.59 -12.16
C LYS A 44 -11.97 -0.17 -13.05
N SER A 45 -13.21 -0.32 -12.58
CA SER A 45 -14.41 0.11 -13.32
C SER A 45 -14.51 1.63 -13.50
N ALA A 46 -13.93 2.38 -12.56
CA ALA A 46 -13.86 3.83 -12.58
C ALA A 46 -12.64 4.37 -13.36
N GLY A 47 -11.83 3.50 -13.97
CA GLY A 47 -10.65 3.89 -14.75
C GLY A 47 -9.37 4.09 -13.93
N GLY A 48 -9.39 3.78 -12.64
CA GLY A 48 -8.22 3.91 -11.77
C GLY A 48 -7.10 2.93 -12.10
N ASN A 49 -5.85 3.40 -12.00
CA ASN A 49 -4.65 2.61 -12.22
C ASN A 49 -4.08 2.10 -10.89
N VAL A 50 -4.55 0.92 -10.47
CA VAL A 50 -4.12 0.27 -9.23
C VAL A 50 -3.38 -1.02 -9.56
N LYS A 51 -2.17 -1.19 -9.02
CA LYS A 51 -1.34 -2.38 -9.19
C LYS A 51 -1.05 -3.01 -7.83
N LEU A 52 -1.27 -4.31 -7.71
CA LEU A 52 -0.85 -5.08 -6.54
C LEU A 52 0.43 -5.87 -6.85
N THR A 53 1.29 -5.95 -5.84
CA THR A 53 2.52 -6.75 -5.83
C THR A 53 2.75 -7.27 -4.42
N SER A 54 3.51 -8.35 -4.28
CA SER A 54 4.04 -8.78 -2.99
C SER A 54 5.43 -8.19 -2.70
N ASP A 55 6.06 -7.53 -3.69
CA ASP A 55 7.39 -6.94 -3.58
C ASP A 55 7.29 -5.44 -3.20
N PRO A 56 7.73 -5.05 -1.99
CA PRO A 56 7.71 -3.67 -1.54
C PRO A 56 8.65 -2.77 -2.35
N ILE A 57 9.79 -3.29 -2.84
CA ILE A 57 10.72 -2.52 -3.67
C ILE A 57 10.05 -2.18 -5.00
N ALA A 58 9.43 -3.17 -5.65
CA ALA A 58 8.71 -2.95 -6.90
C ALA A 58 7.52 -1.97 -6.74
N ALA A 59 6.90 -1.91 -5.56
CA ALA A 59 5.82 -0.96 -5.31
C ALA A 59 6.32 0.49 -5.21
N VAL A 60 7.46 0.71 -4.54
CA VAL A 60 7.99 2.07 -4.30
C VAL A 60 8.89 2.57 -5.44
N GLU A 61 9.25 1.73 -6.40
CA GLU A 61 10.17 2.10 -7.48
C GLU A 61 9.68 3.34 -8.25
N GLY A 62 10.44 4.44 -8.15
CA GLY A 62 10.18 5.69 -8.86
C GLY A 62 8.91 6.43 -8.45
N VAL A 63 8.28 6.12 -7.32
CA VAL A 63 7.05 6.82 -6.88
C VAL A 63 7.36 8.17 -6.22
N ASP A 64 6.42 9.11 -6.32
CA ASP A 64 6.51 10.44 -5.70
C ASP A 64 6.03 10.48 -4.23
N CYS A 65 5.36 9.42 -3.76
CA CYS A 65 4.82 9.36 -2.41
C CYS A 65 4.71 7.91 -1.94
N ILE A 66 5.21 7.61 -0.75
CA ILE A 66 5.07 6.34 -0.04
C ILE A 66 4.13 6.56 1.15
N VAL A 67 3.11 5.70 1.25
CA VAL A 67 2.12 5.71 2.33
C VAL A 67 2.16 4.37 3.05
N THR A 68 2.09 4.38 4.38
CA THR A 68 1.96 3.17 5.21
C THR A 68 1.05 3.47 6.39
N ASP A 69 0.71 2.45 7.18
CA ASP A 69 -0.04 2.62 8.43
C ASP A 69 0.42 1.57 9.44
N THR A 70 0.13 1.82 10.71
CA THR A 70 0.44 0.93 11.82
C THR A 70 -0.26 -0.41 11.68
N TRP A 71 0.49 -1.48 11.91
CA TRP A 71 -0.04 -2.85 11.89
C TRP A 71 -1.07 -3.14 13.00
N VAL A 72 -1.15 -2.27 14.02
CA VAL A 72 -1.93 -2.50 15.26
C VAL A 72 -3.19 -1.63 15.32
N SER A 73 -3.43 -0.75 14.35
CA SER A 73 -4.66 0.04 14.34
C SER A 73 -5.85 -0.82 13.88
N MET A 74 -6.66 -1.22 14.86
CA MET A 74 -8.02 -1.79 14.75
C MET A 74 -8.16 -3.33 14.70
N GLY A 75 -8.10 -3.95 15.88
CA GLY A 75 -9.00 -5.05 16.24
C GLY A 75 -8.65 -6.46 15.74
N GLN A 76 -7.44 -6.68 15.22
CA GLN A 76 -6.99 -8.01 14.75
C GLN A 76 -5.81 -8.59 15.55
N GLU A 77 -5.87 -8.49 16.88
CA GLU A 77 -4.91 -9.15 17.79
C GLU A 77 -4.85 -10.68 17.58
N GLY A 78 -5.88 -11.29 16.99
CA GLY A 78 -5.94 -12.72 16.64
C GLY A 78 -5.28 -13.10 15.30
N ARG A 79 -4.99 -12.16 14.38
CA ARG A 79 -4.15 -12.42 13.21
C ARG A 79 -2.68 -12.22 13.58
N ALA A 80 -2.21 -13.00 14.56
CA ALA A 80 -0.82 -13.10 14.95
C ALA A 80 0.05 -13.79 13.87
N ARG A 81 0.02 -13.28 12.62
CA ARG A 81 1.12 -13.42 11.66
C ARG A 81 2.23 -12.38 11.96
N GLY A 82 2.24 -11.89 13.20
CA GLY A 82 2.73 -10.60 13.65
C GLY A 82 4.25 -10.40 13.54
N HIS A 83 4.64 -9.15 13.32
CA HIS A 83 5.99 -8.68 13.01
C HIS A 83 6.62 -9.30 11.77
N ASN A 84 6.93 -10.60 11.75
CA ASN A 84 7.77 -11.21 10.70
C ASN A 84 7.21 -11.07 9.28
N VAL A 85 5.88 -11.13 9.11
CA VAL A 85 5.26 -11.05 7.78
C VAL A 85 5.25 -9.62 7.23
N PHE A 86 5.22 -8.62 8.11
CA PHE A 86 5.22 -7.21 7.74
C PHE A 86 6.61 -6.57 7.76
N MET A 87 7.62 -7.21 8.37
CA MET A 87 9.00 -6.73 8.36
C MET A 87 9.53 -6.39 6.95
N PRO A 88 9.27 -7.18 5.90
CA PRO A 88 9.68 -6.82 4.54
C PRO A 88 9.03 -5.52 4.02
N TYR A 89 7.85 -5.18 4.51
CA TYR A 89 7.04 -4.03 4.09
C TYR A 89 7.27 -2.78 4.95
N GLN A 90 8.20 -2.84 5.90
CA GLN A 90 8.57 -1.68 6.72
C GLN A 90 9.18 -0.59 5.83
N VAL A 91 8.62 0.61 5.90
CA VAL A 91 9.24 1.78 5.31
C VAL A 91 10.47 2.17 6.14
N ASN A 92 11.64 2.09 5.51
CA ASN A 92 12.93 2.42 6.10
C ASN A 92 13.82 3.10 5.05
N ASP A 93 15.01 3.56 5.47
CA ASP A 93 15.96 4.27 4.60
C ASP A 93 16.38 3.45 3.37
N ALA A 94 16.38 2.12 3.46
CA ALA A 94 16.71 1.27 2.31
C ALA A 94 15.57 1.29 1.29
N LEU A 95 14.32 1.17 1.74
CA LEU A 95 13.15 1.17 0.87
C LEU A 95 12.92 2.54 0.20
N ILE A 96 13.06 3.63 0.96
CA ILE A 96 12.85 5.00 0.44
C ILE A 96 13.82 5.33 -0.70
N LYS A 97 15.04 4.77 -0.71
CA LYS A 97 16.02 4.99 -1.78
C LYS A 97 15.59 4.50 -3.17
N HIS A 98 14.59 3.63 -3.25
CA HIS A 98 14.04 3.16 -4.50
C HIS A 98 12.97 4.10 -5.08
N ALA A 99 12.42 5.00 -4.26
CA ALA A 99 11.48 6.02 -4.70
C ALA A 99 12.20 7.21 -5.35
N HIS A 100 11.43 8.18 -5.85
CA HIS A 100 11.98 9.43 -6.36
C HIS A 100 12.77 10.15 -5.24
N PRO A 101 13.90 10.84 -5.52
CA PRO A 101 14.67 11.56 -4.49
C PRO A 101 13.86 12.57 -3.67
N ASP A 102 12.83 13.16 -4.28
CA ASP A 102 11.91 14.12 -3.66
C ASP A 102 10.59 13.47 -3.17
N ALA A 103 10.57 12.14 -3.03
CA ALA A 103 9.37 11.43 -2.63
C ALA A 103 8.91 11.84 -1.22
N LEU A 104 7.60 12.02 -1.07
CA LEU A 104 6.97 12.28 0.22
C LEU A 104 6.75 10.96 0.98
N PHE A 105 6.84 11.03 2.30
CA PHE A 105 6.43 9.93 3.18
C PHE A 105 5.19 10.35 3.99
N MET A 106 4.17 9.49 3.99
CA MET A 106 2.93 9.67 4.73
C MET A 106 2.63 8.43 5.58
N HIS A 107 2.09 8.66 6.77
CA HIS A 107 1.66 7.63 7.71
C HIS A 107 0.35 8.05 8.38
#